data_AF-A0A7V2HC79-F1
#
_entry.id   AF-A0A7V2HC79-F1
#
_cell.length_a   1.000
_cell.length_b   1.000
_cell.length_c   1.000
_cell.angle_alpha   90.00
_cell.angle_beta   90.00
_cell.angle_gamma   90.00
#
_symmetry.space_group_name_H-M   'P 1'
#
loop_
_entity.id
_entity.type
_entity.pdbx_description
1 polymer ?
#
loop_
_entity_poly.entity_id
_entity_poly.type
_entity_poly.pdbx_seq_one_letter_code
_entity_poly.pdbx_strand_id
1 'polypeptide(L)'
;MTRQECSEIFAMLSEYLDREIPPDLCDEIERHIEDCPPCVAFVESLRKSIALCKALKGEAPLPPLPEAVRTQLLDAWRKSTTGAQ
;
A
#
# COMPACT_ATOMS: atom_id res chain seq x y z
N MET A 1 19.52 19.03 2.80
CA MET A 1 18.10 18.65 2.88
C MET A 1 17.22 19.72 2.29
N THR A 2 16.84 19.52 1.04
CA THR A 2 16.06 20.42 0.19
C THR A 2 14.72 19.78 -0.14
N ARG A 3 13.78 20.60 -0.62
CA ARG A 3 12.46 20.13 -1.07
C ARG A 3 12.53 19.12 -2.22
N GLN A 4 13.55 19.19 -3.07
CA GLN A 4 13.72 18.25 -4.19
C GLN A 4 14.09 16.86 -3.68
N GLU A 5 15.05 16.77 -2.76
CA GLU A 5 15.43 15.50 -2.12
C GLU A 5 14.22 14.84 -1.43
N CYS A 6 13.37 15.61 -0.73
CA CYS A 6 12.15 15.04 -0.17
C CYS A 6 11.24 14.42 -1.25
N SER A 7 11.05 15.12 -2.38
CA SER A 7 10.21 14.64 -3.48
C SER A 7 10.72 13.34 -4.10
N GLU A 8 12.04 13.18 -4.18
CA GLU A 8 12.68 11.96 -4.68
C GLU A 8 12.45 10.79 -3.72
N ILE A 9 12.62 11.02 -2.41
CA ILE A 9 12.29 10.03 -1.38
C ILE A 9 10.83 9.61 -1.47
N PHE A 10 9.91 10.55 -1.62
CA PHE A 10 8.48 10.24 -1.75
C PHE A 10 8.17 9.39 -2.98
N ALA A 11 8.88 9.61 -4.10
CA ALA A 11 8.68 8.84 -5.31
C ALA A 11 9.10 7.37 -5.15
N MET A 12 10.09 7.10 -4.30
CA MET A 12 10.64 5.76 -4.05
C MET A 12 10.05 5.07 -2.81
N LEU A 13 9.18 5.75 -2.08
CA LEU A 13 8.73 5.27 -0.77
C LEU A 13 7.88 4.00 -0.88
N SER A 14 7.16 3.80 -1.98
CA SER A 14 6.33 2.61 -2.17
C SER A 14 7.19 1.36 -2.29
N GLU A 15 8.21 1.40 -3.16
CA GLU A 15 9.18 0.34 -3.37
C GLU A 15 9.98 0.07 -2.09
N TYR A 16 10.33 1.12 -1.34
CA TYR A 16 10.95 0.97 -0.01
C TYR A 16 10.07 0.18 0.97
N LEU A 17 8.78 0.51 1.05
CA LEU A 17 7.83 -0.17 1.95
C LEU A 17 7.63 -1.64 1.57
N ASP A 18 7.61 -1.92 0.26
CA ASP A 18 7.47 -3.26 -0.30
C ASP A 18 8.79 -4.06 -0.26
N ARG A 19 9.89 -3.43 0.16
CA ARG A 19 11.26 -3.99 0.19
C ARG A 19 11.79 -4.37 -1.20
N GLU A 20 11.39 -3.61 -2.20
CA GLU A 20 11.75 -3.78 -3.62
C GLU A 20 12.78 -2.74 -4.08
N ILE A 21 13.68 -2.30 -3.18
CA ILE A 21 14.77 -1.38 -3.52
C ILE A 21 16.15 -1.99 -3.22
N PRO A 22 17.20 -1.57 -3.95
CA PRO A 22 18.58 -1.90 -3.62
C PRO A 22 18.99 -1.40 -2.22
N PRO A 23 19.88 -2.11 -1.51
CA PRO A 23 20.31 -1.74 -0.15
C PRO A 23 20.94 -0.35 -0.02
N ASP A 24 21.69 0.09 -1.04
CA ASP A 24 22.32 1.41 -1.09
C ASP A 24 21.29 2.56 -1.11
N LEU A 25 20.19 2.38 -1.83
CA LEU A 25 19.08 3.33 -1.83
C LEU A 25 18.29 3.31 -0.51
N CYS A 26 18.25 2.17 0.18
CA CYS A 26 17.65 2.05 1.51
C CYS A 26 18.36 2.97 2.51
N ASP A 27 19.70 2.90 2.54
CA ASP A 27 20.51 3.72 3.44
C ASP A 27 20.38 5.23 3.16
N GLU A 28 20.22 5.61 1.88
CA GLU A 28 19.99 7.01 1.50
C GLU A 28 18.62 7.52 1.95
N ILE A 29 17.58 6.69 1.81
CA ILE A 29 16.24 7.01 2.30
C ILE A 29 16.23 7.16 3.82
N GLU A 30 16.83 6.22 4.54
CA GLU A 30 16.89 6.24 6.00
C GLU A 30 17.60 7.49 6.52
N ARG A 31 18.79 7.78 5.98
CA ARG A 31 19.55 9.00 6.31
C ARG A 31 18.74 10.26 6.02
N HIS A 32 18.00 10.29 4.90
CA HIS A 32 17.15 11.43 4.61
C HIS A 32 16.02 11.59 5.63
N ILE A 33 15.38 10.49 6.02
CA ILE A 33 14.28 10.55 6.99
C ILE A 33 14.80 11.03 8.34
N GLU A 34 15.96 10.56 8.79
CA GLU A 34 16.53 10.88 10.11
C GLU A 34 16.87 12.37 10.26
N ASP A 35 17.47 12.98 9.24
CA ASP A 35 17.94 14.37 9.33
C ASP A 35 16.87 15.41 8.90
N CYS A 36 15.72 14.98 8.35
CA CYS A 36 14.72 15.86 7.74
C CYS A 36 13.40 15.91 8.54
N PRO A 37 13.16 16.96 9.36
CA PRO A 37 11.95 17.09 10.17
C PRO A 37 10.60 16.87 9.45
N PRO A 38 10.37 17.37 8.22
CA PRO A 38 9.11 17.10 7.52
C PRO A 38 8.96 15.63 7.13
N CYS A 39 10.05 14.95 6.74
CA CYS A 39 10.03 13.53 6.40
C CYS A 39 9.81 12.66 7.64
N VAL A 40 10.42 13.00 8.78
CA VAL A 40 10.12 12.37 10.08
C VAL A 40 8.62 12.46 10.38
N ALA A 41 8.05 13.67 10.33
CA ALA A 41 6.63 13.87 10.63
C ALA A 41 5.72 13.07 9.69
N PHE A 42 6.07 13.00 8.41
CA PHE A 42 5.34 12.21 7.43
C PHE A 42 5.40 10.71 7.72
N VAL A 43 6.59 10.16 7.95
CA VAL A 43 6.79 8.72 8.21
C VAL A 43 6.06 8.30 9.47
N GLU A 44 6.05 9.14 10.51
CA GLU A 44 5.26 8.89 11.72
C GLU A 44 3.75 8.86 11.44
N SER A 45 3.24 9.74 10.58
CA SER A 45 1.84 9.72 10.14
C SER A 45 1.51 8.45 9.32
N LEU A 46 2.41 8.05 8.43
CA LEU A 46 2.27 6.85 7.61
C LEU A 46 2.27 5.59 8.48
N ARG A 47 3.18 5.49 9.46
CA ARG A 47 3.22 4.36 10.43
C ARG A 47 1.90 4.19 11.16
N LYS A 48 1.27 5.28 11.59
CA LYS A 48 -0.07 5.25 12.20
C LYS A 48 -1.13 4.72 11.24
N SER A 49 -1.11 5.19 9.99
CA SER A 49 -2.03 4.71 8.94
C SER A 49 -1.88 3.20 8.70
N ILE A 50 -0.64 2.71 8.59
CA ILE A 50 -0.33 1.28 8.44
C ILE A 50 -0.85 0.48 9.64
N ALA A 51 -0.63 0.96 10.86
CA ALA A 51 -1.11 0.29 12.07
C ALA A 51 -2.64 0.17 12.09
N LEU A 52 -3.37 1.23 11.71
CA LEU A 52 -4.82 1.21 11.58
C LEU A 52 -5.29 0.20 10.53
N CYS A 53 -4.65 0.18 9.34
CA CYS A 53 -4.97 -0.80 8.30
C CYS A 53 -4.75 -2.24 8.76
N LYS A 54 -3.67 -2.50 9.51
CA LYS A 54 -3.39 -3.83 10.10
C LYS A 54 -4.43 -4.21 11.14
N ALA A 55 -4.86 -3.28 11.98
CA ALA A 55 -5.92 -3.52 12.96
C ALA A 55 -7.28 -3.82 12.30
N LEU A 56 -7.61 -3.13 11.20
CA LEU A 56 -8.83 -3.39 10.41
C LEU A 56 -8.81 -4.72 9.69
N LYS A 57 -7.63 -5.22 9.31
CA LYS A 57 -7.44 -6.57 8.76
C LYS A 57 -7.74 -7.69 9.76
N GLY A 58 -8.18 -7.35 10.99
CA GLY A 58 -8.80 -8.20 12.01
C GLY A 58 -8.68 -9.69 11.79
N GLU A 59 -7.99 -10.37 12.70
CA GLU A 59 -7.65 -11.80 12.76
C GLU A 59 -8.79 -12.81 12.49
N ALA A 60 -10.04 -12.35 12.35
CA ALA A 60 -11.15 -13.17 11.93
C ALA A 60 -11.16 -13.31 10.39
N PRO A 61 -11.21 -14.54 9.85
CA PRO A 61 -11.51 -14.75 8.45
C PRO A 61 -12.77 -13.95 8.08
N LEU A 62 -12.72 -13.24 6.93
CA LEU A 62 -13.93 -12.65 6.37
C LEU A 62 -15.02 -13.74 6.33
N PRO A 63 -16.26 -13.43 6.73
CA PRO A 63 -17.34 -14.40 6.63
C PRO A 63 -17.40 -14.94 5.19
N PRO A 64 -17.73 -16.23 5.01
CA PRO A 64 -17.81 -16.80 3.68
C PRO A 64 -18.79 -15.99 2.83
N LEU A 65 -18.41 -15.74 1.58
CA LEU A 65 -19.27 -15.02 0.64
C LEU A 65 -20.62 -15.76 0.54
N PRO A 66 -21.77 -15.08 0.77
CA PRO A 66 -23.07 -15.73 0.63
C PRO A 66 -23.24 -16.32 -0.76
N GLU A 67 -23.70 -17.57 -0.84
CA GLU A 67 -23.78 -18.31 -2.12
C GLU A 67 -24.61 -17.55 -3.16
N ALA A 68 -25.69 -16.87 -2.74
CA ALA A 68 -26.50 -16.04 -3.63
C ALA A 68 -25.70 -14.92 -4.32
N VAL A 69 -24.79 -14.27 -3.59
CA VAL A 69 -23.91 -13.22 -4.14
C VAL A 69 -22.91 -13.84 -5.11
N ARG A 70 -22.35 -15.00 -4.74
CA ARG A 70 -21.43 -15.75 -5.61
C ARG A 70 -22.09 -16.12 -6.93
N THR A 71 -23.30 -16.68 -6.90
CA THR A 71 -24.06 -17.06 -8.10
C THR A 71 -24.35 -15.84 -8.97
N GLN A 72 -24.80 -14.72 -8.38
CA GLN A 72 -25.07 -13.49 -9.12
C GLN A 72 -23.82 -12.95 -9.84
N LEU A 73 -22.66 -12.96 -9.16
CA LEU A 73 -21.40 -12.54 -9.76
C LEU A 73 -21.00 -13.44 -10.94
N LEU A 74 -21.11 -14.76 -10.78
CA LEU A 74 -20.78 -15.72 -11.84
C LEU A 74 -21.72 -15.59 -13.05
N ASP A 75 -23.01 -15.37 -12.82
CA ASP A 75 -23.99 -15.18 -13.89
C ASP A 75 -23.78 -13.86 -14.63
N ALA A 76 -23.49 -12.77 -13.90
CA ALA A 76 -23.15 -11.48 -14.49
C ALA A 76 -21.87 -11.57 -15.32
N TRP A 77 -20.84 -12.24 -14.79
CA TRP A 77 -19.58 -12.47 -15.50
C TRP A 77 -19.80 -13.28 -16.78
N ARG A 78 -20.54 -14.40 -16.70
CA ARG A 78 -20.86 -15.23 -17.87
C ARG A 78 -21.55 -14.41 -18.96
N LYS A 79 -22.59 -13.65 -18.61
CA LYS A 79 -23.30 -12.76 -19.55
C LYS A 79 -22.37 -11.73 -20.21
N SER A 80 -21.42 -11.18 -19.46
CA SER A 80 -20.44 -10.22 -19.99
C SER A 80 -19.42 -10.87 -20.94
N THR A 81 -19.05 -12.13 -20.70
CA THR A 81 -18.12 -12.88 -21.56
C THR A 81 -18.79 -13.52 -22.78
N THR A 82 -20.10 -13.81 -22.73
CA THR A 82 -20.87 -14.37 -23.87
C THR A 82 -21.26 -13.30 -24.91
N GLY A 83 -21.00 -12.02 -24.65
CA GLY A 83 -21.14 -10.92 -25.61
C GLY A 83 -19.87 -10.57 -26.39
N ALA A 84 -18.78 -11.33 -26.23
CA ALA A 84 -17.50 -11.16 -26.93
C ALA A 84 -17.25 -12.27 -27.97
N GLN A 85 -18.26 -12.56 -28.79
CA GLN A 85 -18.12 -13.34 -30.02
C GLN A 85 -18.75 -12.57 -31.18
#